data_AF-A0A971RF73-F1
#
_entry.id   AF-A0A971RF73-F1
#
_cell.length_a   1.000
_cell.length_b   1.000
_cell.length_c   1.000
_cell.angle_alpha   90.00
_cell.angle_beta   90.00
_cell.angle_gamma   90.00
#
_symmetry.space_group_name_H-M   'P 1'
#
loop_
_entity.id
_entity.type
_entity.pdbx_description
1 polymer ?
#
loop_
_entity_poly.entity_id
_entity_poly.type
_entity_poly.pdbx_seq_one_letter_code
_entity_poly.pdbx_strand_id
1 'polypeptide(L)'
;MCTIDPGWLPSLGGNLFSDSSCKPEIDDRIFSYASMRLGRVAVYGGWVPTIPLMPGSPAIDYGIGGNCTTADGAPLAIDQRFEERQDGLCDVGSYERQAHDAPSLVFLPLVQR
;
A
#
# COMPACT_ATOMS: atom_id res chain seq x y z
N MET A 1 -24.11 1.29 4.68
CA MET A 1 -23.86 1.62 6.09
C MET A 1 -22.89 0.58 6.60
N CYS A 2 -21.65 0.96 6.92
CA CYS A 2 -20.82 0.09 7.75
C CYS A 2 -21.49 0.00 9.13
N THR A 3 -22.13 -1.13 9.42
CA THR A 3 -22.62 -1.45 10.76
C THR A 3 -21.46 -2.03 11.54
N ILE A 4 -20.70 -1.18 12.23
CA ILE A 4 -19.78 -1.62 13.25
C ILE A 4 -20.56 -1.79 14.55
N ASP A 5 -20.33 -2.90 15.26
CA ASP A 5 -20.91 -3.10 16.59
C ASP A 5 -20.39 -2.01 17.55
N PRO A 6 -21.24 -1.48 18.45
CA PRO A 6 -20.81 -0.50 19.44
C PRO A 6 -19.60 -1.00 20.24
N GLY A 7 -18.52 -0.22 20.30
CA GLY A 7 -17.28 -0.57 21.01
C GLY A 7 -16.13 -1.03 20.11
N TRP A 8 -16.36 -1.23 18.81
CA TRP A 8 -15.31 -1.42 17.82
C TRP A 8 -15.00 -0.08 17.14
N LEU A 9 -13.79 0.43 17.33
CA LEU A 9 -13.32 1.57 16.54
C LEU A 9 -13.11 1.08 15.10
N PRO A 10 -13.69 1.75 14.09
CA PRO A 10 -13.52 1.35 12.69
C PRO A 10 -12.08 1.57 12.20
N SER A 11 -11.34 2.42 12.90
CA SER A 11 -10.01 2.88 12.52
C SER A 11 -9.24 3.39 13.74
N LEU A 12 -7.92 3.19 13.76
CA LEU A 12 -6.99 3.95 14.61
C LEU A 12 -6.31 5.09 13.81
N GLY A 13 -6.80 5.33 12.60
CA GLY A 13 -6.24 6.22 11.60
C GLY A 13 -5.41 5.52 10.54
N GLY A 14 -5.10 6.26 9.47
CA GLY A 14 -4.18 5.83 8.41
C GLY A 14 -4.80 4.91 7.37
N ASN A 15 -6.12 4.73 7.40
CA ASN A 15 -6.85 3.97 6.41
C ASN A 15 -7.22 4.83 5.19
N LEU A 16 -7.38 4.15 4.06
CA LEU A 16 -7.78 4.73 2.79
C LEU A 16 -9.16 4.22 2.38
N PHE A 17 -10.12 5.13 2.26
CA PHE A 17 -11.51 4.83 1.93
C PHE A 17 -11.88 5.28 0.53
N SER A 18 -12.84 4.58 -0.08
CA SER A 18 -13.43 4.99 -1.37
C SER A 18 -14.47 6.11 -1.23
N ASP A 19 -15.10 6.21 -0.06
CA ASP A 19 -16.16 7.17 0.26
C ASP A 19 -16.30 7.39 1.78
N SER A 20 -17.23 8.25 2.20
CA SER A 20 -17.48 8.58 3.61
C SER A 20 -18.52 7.68 4.30
N SER A 21 -19.01 6.63 3.65
CA SER A 21 -20.13 5.82 4.16
C SER A 21 -19.81 5.03 5.45
N CYS A 22 -18.52 4.94 5.79
CA CYS A 22 -17.99 4.22 6.95
C CYS A 22 -17.29 5.13 7.96
N LYS A 23 -17.57 6.44 7.92
CA LYS A 23 -17.06 7.44 8.87
C LYS A 23 -15.53 7.33 9.07
N PRO A 24 -14.73 7.60 8.03
CA PRO A 24 -13.28 7.77 8.21
C PRO A 24 -13.00 8.81 9.30
N GLU A 25 -12.08 8.50 10.20
CA GLU A 25 -11.71 9.31 11.37
C GLU A 25 -10.19 9.41 11.47
N ILE A 26 -9.64 10.33 12.29
CA ILE A 26 -8.21 10.39 12.69
C ILE A 26 -7.22 10.09 11.54
N ASP A 27 -6.83 11.07 10.73
CA ASP A 27 -5.87 10.87 9.63
C ASP A 27 -6.23 9.73 8.65
N ASP A 28 -7.48 9.28 8.59
CA ASP A 28 -7.99 8.54 7.44
C ASP A 28 -8.21 9.47 6.24
N ARG A 29 -8.11 8.93 5.01
CA ARG A 29 -8.35 9.71 3.79
C ARG A 29 -9.32 9.02 2.86
N ILE A 30 -10.05 9.84 2.11
CA ILE A 30 -11.01 9.39 1.09
C ILE A 30 -10.43 9.68 -0.29
N PHE A 31 -10.28 8.65 -1.11
CA PHE A 31 -9.92 8.77 -2.52
C PHE A 31 -10.85 7.90 -3.37
N SER A 32 -11.26 8.40 -4.52
CA SER A 32 -11.96 7.54 -5.50
C SER A 32 -11.07 6.37 -5.93
N TYR A 33 -11.69 5.27 -6.37
CA TYR A 33 -10.95 4.12 -6.91
C TYR A 33 -9.97 4.51 -8.03
N ALA A 34 -10.35 5.41 -8.93
CA ALA A 34 -9.48 5.87 -10.01
C ALA A 34 -8.26 6.64 -9.50
N SER A 35 -8.42 7.44 -8.43
CA SER A 35 -7.33 8.18 -7.81
C SER A 35 -6.43 7.34 -6.89
N MET A 36 -6.81 6.09 -6.57
CA MET A 36 -5.95 5.18 -5.82
C MET A 36 -4.76 4.68 -6.64
N ARG A 37 -4.86 4.71 -7.98
CA ARG A 37 -3.75 4.36 -8.89
C ARG A 37 -3.15 2.99 -8.54
N LEU A 38 -4.04 2.01 -8.42
CA LEU A 38 -3.70 0.62 -8.20
C LEU A 38 -3.49 -0.09 -9.54
N GLY A 39 -2.55 -1.03 -9.59
CA GLY A 39 -2.40 -1.93 -10.73
C GLY A 39 -3.45 -3.04 -10.74
N ARG A 40 -3.32 -3.97 -11.69
CA ARG A 40 -4.15 -5.18 -11.73
C ARG A 40 -3.61 -6.24 -10.78
N VAL A 41 -4.49 -7.13 -10.31
CA VAL A 41 -4.07 -8.32 -9.56
C VAL A 41 -3.23 -9.24 -10.45
N ALA A 42 -2.03 -9.62 -9.98
CA ALA A 42 -1.15 -10.59 -10.62
C ALA A 42 -0.05 -11.04 -9.65
N VAL A 43 0.86 -11.89 -10.11
CA VAL A 43 2.06 -12.28 -9.35
C VAL A 43 3.15 -11.24 -9.58
N TYR A 44 3.53 -10.50 -8.53
CA TYR A 44 4.55 -9.44 -8.56
C TYR A 44 5.74 -9.77 -7.64
N GLY A 45 6.21 -11.03 -7.67
CA GLY A 45 7.38 -11.51 -6.92
C GLY A 45 7.07 -12.51 -5.80
N GLY A 46 5.85 -12.50 -5.25
CA GLY A 46 5.42 -13.39 -4.16
C GLY A 46 4.68 -14.66 -4.60
N TRP A 47 4.27 -15.47 -3.62
CA TRP A 47 3.51 -16.71 -3.82
C TRP A 47 2.01 -16.49 -4.03
N VAL A 48 1.51 -15.32 -3.62
CA VAL A 48 0.10 -14.93 -3.73
C VAL A 48 -0.03 -13.74 -4.67
N PRO A 49 -1.09 -13.68 -5.50
CA PRO A 49 -1.36 -12.50 -6.31
C PRO A 49 -1.61 -11.27 -5.44
N THR A 50 -0.98 -10.15 -5.78
CA THR A 50 -1.12 -8.86 -5.09
C THR A 50 -1.55 -7.77 -6.07
N ILE A 51 -1.95 -6.62 -5.53
CA ILE A 51 -2.28 -5.41 -6.29
C ILE A 51 -1.14 -4.40 -6.05
N PRO A 52 -0.37 -4.02 -7.08
CA PRO A 52 0.78 -3.15 -6.92
C PRO A 52 0.35 -1.68 -6.88
N LEU A 53 1.18 -0.83 -6.27
CA LEU A 53 0.98 0.61 -6.24
C LEU A 53 1.64 1.27 -7.47
N MET A 54 0.85 1.97 -8.29
CA MET A 54 1.40 2.71 -9.41
C MET A 54 2.09 4.00 -8.93
N PRO A 55 3.06 4.56 -9.68
CA PRO A 55 3.83 5.72 -9.24
C PRO A 55 2.97 6.90 -8.84
N GLY A 56 2.96 7.30 -7.56
CA GLY A 56 2.16 8.38 -6.98
C GLY A 56 0.73 7.98 -6.57
N SER A 57 0.50 6.70 -6.33
CA SER A 57 -0.63 6.24 -5.52
C SER A 57 -0.63 6.97 -4.16
N PRO A 58 -1.81 7.37 -3.63
CA PRO A 58 -1.92 7.95 -2.30
C PRO A 58 -1.63 6.97 -1.16
N ALA A 59 -1.50 5.66 -1.46
CA ALA A 59 -1.09 4.66 -0.50
C ALA A 59 0.41 4.61 -0.27
N ILE A 60 1.20 5.25 -1.14
CA ILE A 60 2.64 5.31 -0.99
C ILE A 60 2.99 6.21 0.20
N ASP A 61 3.87 5.73 1.07
CA ASP A 61 4.40 6.48 2.22
C ASP A 61 3.31 6.99 3.19
N TYR A 62 2.16 6.32 3.23
CA TYR A 62 0.99 6.80 3.97
C TYR A 62 0.88 6.24 5.39
N GLY A 63 1.70 5.26 5.76
CA GLY A 63 1.65 4.64 7.07
C GLY A 63 1.85 5.65 8.21
N ILE A 64 0.94 5.64 9.19
CA ILE A 64 1.06 6.50 10.36
C ILE A 64 2.25 6.06 11.23
N GLY A 65 3.04 7.04 11.68
CA GLY A 65 4.11 6.82 12.66
C GLY A 65 5.45 6.38 12.08
N GLY A 66 5.59 6.24 10.76
CA GLY A 66 6.87 6.09 10.04
C GLY A 66 7.71 4.85 10.41
N ASN A 67 7.17 3.90 11.18
CA ASN A 67 7.93 2.76 11.71
C ASN A 67 7.37 1.40 11.29
N CYS A 68 6.47 1.37 10.30
CA CYS A 68 5.81 0.19 9.77
C CYS A 68 5.42 -0.76 10.89
N THR A 69 4.49 -0.37 11.74
CA THR A 69 4.08 -1.20 12.88
C THR A 69 2.67 -1.73 12.70
N THR A 70 2.40 -2.90 13.27
CA THR A 70 1.05 -3.40 13.49
C THR A 70 0.30 -2.52 14.51
N ALA A 71 -1.01 -2.73 14.64
CA ALA A 71 -1.85 -1.96 15.57
C ALA A 71 -1.42 -2.10 17.04
N ASP A 72 -0.78 -3.21 17.42
CA ASP A 72 -0.19 -3.46 18.74
C ASP A 72 1.28 -2.97 18.86
N GLY A 73 1.81 -2.31 17.83
CA GLY A 73 3.14 -1.69 17.83
C GLY A 73 4.30 -2.62 17.47
N ALA A 74 4.02 -3.85 17.05
CA ALA A 74 5.08 -4.77 16.60
C ALA A 74 5.58 -4.36 15.20
N PRO A 75 6.87 -4.55 14.88
CA PRO A 75 7.39 -4.27 13.55
C PRO A 75 6.72 -5.13 12.47
N LEU A 76 6.28 -4.49 11.39
CA LEU A 76 5.74 -5.08 10.19
C LEU A 76 6.82 -5.05 9.10
N ALA A 77 7.76 -5.98 9.19
CA ALA A 77 9.03 -5.95 8.46
C ALA A 77 8.93 -6.30 6.96
N ILE A 78 7.89 -7.02 6.55
CA ILE A 78 7.71 -7.49 5.17
C ILE A 78 6.25 -7.37 4.71
N ASP A 79 6.05 -7.21 3.42
CA ASP A 79 4.73 -7.25 2.78
C ASP A 79 4.29 -8.69 2.43
N GLN A 80 3.13 -8.86 1.78
CA GLN A 80 2.60 -10.19 1.44
C GLN A 80 3.46 -10.98 0.42
N ARG A 81 4.41 -10.32 -0.26
CA ARG A 81 5.34 -10.94 -1.20
C ARG A 81 6.65 -11.34 -0.54
N PHE A 82 6.81 -11.07 0.76
CA PHE A 82 8.07 -11.15 1.48
C PHE A 82 9.09 -10.06 1.09
N GLU A 83 8.64 -8.95 0.49
CA GLU A 83 9.49 -7.78 0.23
C GLU A 83 9.60 -6.90 1.48
N GLU A 84 10.76 -6.28 1.69
CA GLU A 84 11.09 -5.54 2.90
C GLU A 84 10.35 -4.18 3.00
N ARG A 85 9.96 -3.81 4.23
CA ARG A 85 9.37 -2.50 4.58
C ARG A 85 10.37 -1.62 5.34
N GLN A 86 11.51 -1.32 4.71
CA GLN A 86 12.67 -0.72 5.38
C GLN A 86 12.92 0.76 5.06
N ASP A 87 12.14 1.38 4.18
CA ASP A 87 12.32 2.80 3.84
C ASP A 87 11.76 3.77 4.90
N GLY A 88 11.05 3.25 5.91
CA GLY A 88 10.52 4.02 7.04
C GLY A 88 9.31 4.89 6.69
N LEU A 89 8.68 4.66 5.54
CA LEU A 89 7.54 5.46 5.09
C LEU A 89 6.27 4.62 4.90
N CYS A 90 6.42 3.32 4.71
CA CYS A 90 5.38 2.29 4.83
C CYS A 90 4.16 2.53 3.95
N ASP A 91 4.10 1.78 2.87
CA ASP A 91 2.94 1.80 2.00
C ASP A 91 1.73 1.14 2.68
N VAL A 92 0.57 1.78 2.59
CA VAL A 92 -0.66 1.27 3.20
C VAL A 92 -1.25 0.15 2.36
N GLY A 93 -1.49 -0.99 3.00
CA GLY A 93 -2.02 -2.20 2.39
C GLY A 93 -1.03 -3.36 2.40
N SER A 94 -1.20 -4.27 1.44
CA SER A 94 -0.47 -5.55 1.38
C SER A 94 0.80 -5.53 0.52
N TYR A 95 1.14 -4.37 -0.04
CA TYR A 95 2.19 -4.21 -1.04
C TYR A 95 3.07 -3.03 -0.65
N GLU A 96 4.37 -3.27 -0.56
CA GLU A 96 5.38 -2.23 -0.38
C GLU A 96 6.09 -1.91 -1.70
N ARG A 97 5.97 -0.70 -2.21
CA ARG A 97 6.61 -0.31 -3.45
C ARG A 97 8.13 -0.33 -3.29
N GLN A 98 8.76 -1.24 -4.01
CA GLN A 98 10.21 -1.34 -4.01
C GLN A 98 10.82 -0.38 -5.03
N ALA A 99 12.08 0.03 -4.81
CA ALA A 99 12.82 0.84 -5.77
C ALA A 99 12.91 0.16 -7.16
N HIS A 100 12.97 -1.17 -7.18
CA HIS A 100 13.04 -1.97 -8.41
C HIS A 100 11.70 -2.15 -9.13
N ASP A 101 10.57 -1.76 -8.51
CA ASP A 101 9.25 -1.76 -9.17
C ASP A 101 9.10 -0.59 -10.16
N ALA A 102 9.99 0.41 -10.08
CA ALA A 102 10.06 1.44 -11.10
C ALA A 102 10.59 0.84 -12.42
N PRO A 103 10.04 1.23 -13.58
CA PRO A 103 10.53 0.72 -14.86
C PRO A 103 12.02 1.06 -15.01
N SER A 104 12.84 0.01 -15.05
CA SER A 104 14.27 0.13 -15.31
C SER A 104 14.49 0.29 -16.81
N LEU A 105 15.16 1.38 -17.20
CA LEU A 105 15.61 1.56 -18.58
C LEU A 105 16.85 0.67 -18.81
N VAL A 106 16.63 -0.51 -19.39
CA VAL A 106 17.72 -1.39 -19.82
C VAL A 106 18.08 -1.03 -21.26
N PHE A 107 19.23 -0.38 -21.45
CA PHE A 107 19.80 -0.17 -22.78
C PHE A 107 20.61 -1.42 -23.19
N LEU A 108 19.97 -2.33 -23.93
CA LEU A 108 20.68 -3.44 -24.56
C LEU A 108 21.36 -2.96 -25.86
N PRO A 109 22.66 -3.22 -26.05
CA PRO A 109 23.30 -2.97 -27.34
C PRO A 109 22.67 -3.90 -28.39
N LEU A 110 22.13 -3.31 -29.45
CA LEU A 110 21.69 -4.06 -30.62
C LEU A 110 22.92 -4.42 -31.44
N VAL A 111 23.28 -5.72 -31.46
CA VAL A 111 24.28 -6.24 -32.39
C VAL A 111 23.57 -6.53 -33.71
N GLN A 112 23.72 -5.62 -34.68
CA GLN A 112 23.26 -5.82 -36.04
C GLN A 112 24.43 -6.42 -36.85
N ARG A 113 24.24 -7.63 -37.39
CA ARG A 113 25.19 -8.27 -38.30
C ARG A 113 25.01 -7.78 -39.73
#